data_AF-A0A0B2V2X7-F1
#
_entry.id   AF-A0A0B2V2X7-F1
#
_cell.length_a   1.000
_cell.length_b   1.000
_cell.length_c   1.000
_cell.angle_alpha   90.00
_cell.angle_beta   90.00
_cell.angle_gamma   90.00
#
_symmetry.space_group_name_H-M   'P 1'
#
loop_
_entity.id
_entity.type
_entity.pdbx_description
1 polymer ?
#
loop_
_entity_poly.entity_id
_entity_poly.type
_entity_poly.pdbx_seq_one_letter_code
_entity_poly.pdbx_strand_id
1 'polypeptide(L)'
;MAVFEGGEFFRISGPTIIGCATIELSSIDPSDDVLLWTSIDAYAACENLGEILIGLQYLPAAERLTVTVHQARDLKYDSIPDGCVRVHLIQGGKVRKKKKSAVRKGSDCPVWDEALLFNVPAKALPTSQVEVTVLDYDRIGNHSIIGKVTIGGNDKLMQDAIDGRTTTPRWMKLKPP
;
A
#
# COMPACT_ATOMS: atom_id res chain seq x y z
N MET A 1 1.93 -32.14 -14.57
CA MET A 1 2.50 -32.22 -13.20
C MET A 1 1.36 -32.57 -12.27
N ALA A 2 1.51 -33.54 -11.36
CA ALA A 2 0.50 -33.86 -10.36
C ALA A 2 1.02 -33.41 -8.99
N VAL A 3 0.17 -32.79 -8.19
CA VAL A 3 0.49 -32.45 -6.80
C VAL A 3 -0.16 -33.50 -5.91
N PHE A 4 0.59 -33.98 -4.92
CA PHE A 4 0.12 -34.92 -3.92
C PHE A 4 -0.12 -34.15 -2.62
N GLU A 5 -1.38 -34.03 -2.24
CA GLU A 5 -1.78 -33.41 -0.98
C GLU A 5 -2.78 -34.34 -0.29
N GLY A 6 -2.53 -34.69 0.98
CA GLY A 6 -3.44 -35.50 1.78
C GLY A 6 -3.67 -36.96 1.31
N GLY A 7 -2.88 -37.50 0.38
CA GLY A 7 -3.07 -38.88 -0.12
C GLY A 7 -3.68 -38.98 -1.51
N GLU A 8 -4.12 -37.87 -2.11
CA GLU A 8 -4.79 -37.86 -3.40
C GLU A 8 -3.95 -37.19 -4.50
N PHE A 9 -4.04 -37.75 -5.71
CA PHE A 9 -3.39 -37.19 -6.90
C PHE A 9 -4.38 -36.30 -7.66
N PHE A 10 -4.14 -34.99 -7.62
CA PHE A 10 -4.93 -34.04 -8.39
C PHE A 10 -4.33 -33.84 -9.79
N ARG A 11 -5.14 -34.10 -10.83
CA ARG A 11 -4.75 -33.87 -12.22
C ARG A 11 -4.88 -32.38 -12.53
N ILE A 12 -3.75 -31.68 -12.58
CA ILE A 12 -3.73 -30.26 -12.87
C ILE A 12 -3.96 -30.05 -14.37
N SER A 13 -5.02 -29.32 -14.73
CA SER A 13 -5.32 -28.95 -16.12
C SER A 13 -4.62 -27.63 -16.45
N GLY A 14 -3.64 -27.68 -17.36
CA GLY A 14 -2.89 -26.51 -17.82
C GLY A 14 -1.71 -26.07 -16.92
N PRO A 15 -0.93 -25.07 -17.35
CA PRO A 15 0.13 -24.50 -16.54
C PRO A 15 -0.44 -23.78 -15.32
N THR A 16 0.03 -24.14 -14.12
CA THR A 16 -0.34 -23.49 -12.85
C THR A 16 0.77 -22.58 -12.40
N ILE A 17 0.42 -21.32 -12.14
CA ILE A 17 1.35 -20.34 -11.59
C ILE A 17 1.50 -20.62 -10.09
N ILE A 18 2.73 -20.94 -9.66
CA ILE A 18 3.05 -21.28 -8.26
C ILE A 18 3.10 -20.00 -7.39
N GLY A 19 3.47 -18.87 -7.99
CA GLY A 19 3.59 -17.60 -7.31
C GLY A 19 4.40 -16.61 -8.12
N CYS A 20 4.88 -15.56 -7.47
CA CYS A 20 5.68 -14.54 -8.11
C CYS A 20 6.71 -13.93 -7.16
N ALA A 21 7.71 -13.26 -7.72
CA ALA A 21 8.67 -12.49 -6.94
C ALA A 21 8.83 -11.11 -7.59
N THR A 22 8.84 -10.06 -6.78
CA THR A 22 9.09 -8.69 -7.24
C THR A 22 10.43 -8.21 -6.72
N ILE A 23 11.31 -7.77 -7.62
CA ILE A 23 12.65 -7.27 -7.28
C ILE A 23 12.69 -5.78 -7.64
N GLU A 24 13.07 -4.94 -6.69
CA GLU A 24 13.26 -3.51 -6.90
C GLU A 24 14.63 -3.27 -7.57
N LEU A 25 14.62 -3.01 -8.88
CA LEU A 25 15.87 -2.85 -9.64
C LEU A 25 16.65 -1.58 -9.28
N SER A 26 16.00 -0.56 -8.69
CA SER A 26 16.68 0.69 -8.30
C SER A 26 17.69 0.52 -7.18
N SER A 27 17.69 -0.60 -6.48
CA SER A 27 18.69 -0.92 -5.45
C SER A 27 19.79 -1.87 -5.92
N ILE A 28 19.85 -2.19 -7.22
CA ILE A 28 20.79 -3.17 -7.78
C ILE A 28 21.79 -2.44 -8.68
N ASP A 29 23.09 -2.62 -8.44
CA ASP A 29 24.14 -2.16 -9.35
C ASP A 29 24.25 -3.14 -10.52
N PRO A 30 24.00 -2.72 -11.77
CA PRO A 30 24.07 -3.59 -12.93
C PRO A 30 25.51 -4.00 -13.32
N SER A 31 26.52 -3.40 -12.68
CA SER A 31 27.94 -3.68 -12.96
C SER A 31 28.47 -4.91 -12.20
N ASP A 32 27.74 -5.36 -11.18
CA ASP A 32 28.11 -6.50 -10.33
C ASP A 32 27.38 -7.78 -10.78
N ASP A 33 28.04 -8.93 -10.59
CA ASP A 33 27.38 -10.24 -10.68
C ASP A 33 26.50 -10.44 -9.43
N VAL A 34 25.19 -10.19 -9.55
CA VAL A 34 24.25 -10.24 -8.43
C VAL A 34 23.53 -11.59 -8.33
N LEU A 35 23.77 -12.29 -7.22
CA LEU A 35 22.99 -13.47 -6.80
C LEU A 35 22.05 -13.09 -5.66
N LEU A 36 20.74 -13.08 -5.94
CA LEU A 36 19.70 -12.75 -4.96
C LEU A 36 18.79 -13.94 -4.69
N TRP A 37 18.59 -14.26 -3.42
CA TRP A 37 17.53 -15.17 -2.97
C TRP A 37 16.31 -14.34 -2.54
N THR A 38 15.14 -14.67 -3.06
CA THR A 38 13.87 -14.02 -2.69
C THR A 38 12.79 -15.06 -2.43
N SER A 39 11.83 -14.73 -1.57
CA SER A 39 10.62 -15.51 -1.41
C SER A 39 9.75 -15.43 -2.66
N ILE A 40 9.02 -16.50 -2.92
CA ILE A 40 7.94 -16.54 -3.91
C ILE A 40 6.64 -16.25 -3.16
N ASP A 41 6.02 -15.13 -3.50
CA ASP A 41 4.72 -14.73 -2.98
C ASP A 41 3.61 -15.52 -3.70
N ALA A 42 2.49 -15.77 -3.00
CA ALA A 42 1.32 -16.43 -3.60
C ALA A 42 0.84 -15.67 -4.84
N TYR A 43 0.29 -16.36 -5.84
CA TYR A 43 -0.17 -15.71 -7.08
C TYR A 43 -1.19 -14.58 -6.85
N ALA A 44 -2.04 -14.69 -5.83
CA ALA A 44 -2.96 -13.62 -5.42
C ALA A 44 -2.23 -12.32 -5.01
N ALA A 45 -0.97 -12.41 -4.56
CA ALA A 45 -0.12 -11.24 -4.29
C ALA A 45 0.45 -10.57 -5.55
N CYS A 46 0.31 -11.21 -6.70
CA CYS A 46 0.63 -10.65 -8.01
C CYS A 46 -0.57 -10.15 -8.80
N GLU A 47 -1.78 -10.23 -8.25
CA GLU A 47 -2.89 -9.52 -8.85
C GLU A 47 -2.61 -8.02 -8.78
N ASN A 48 -2.70 -7.35 -9.93
CA ASN A 48 -2.62 -5.91 -10.00
C ASN A 48 -3.89 -5.33 -9.37
N LEU A 49 -3.83 -4.98 -8.09
CA LEU A 49 -4.93 -4.37 -7.32
C LEU A 49 -5.14 -2.88 -7.65
N GLY A 50 -4.30 -2.32 -8.52
CA GLY A 50 -4.25 -0.90 -8.86
C GLY A 50 -3.17 -0.15 -8.08
N GLU A 51 -3.15 1.16 -8.29
CA GLU A 51 -2.18 2.06 -7.68
C GLU A 51 -2.87 3.24 -7.01
N ILE A 52 -2.24 3.80 -5.99
CA ILE A 52 -2.70 5.00 -5.29
C ILE A 52 -1.62 6.08 -5.28
N LEU A 53 -2.00 7.32 -5.54
CA LEU A 53 -1.13 8.49 -5.53
C LEU A 53 -1.18 9.15 -4.16
N ILE A 54 -0.05 9.11 -3.44
CA ILE A 54 0.07 9.61 -2.06
C ILE A 54 1.18 10.66 -1.95
N GLY A 55 0.91 11.75 -1.24
CA GLY A 55 1.90 12.73 -0.78
C GLY A 55 2.03 12.72 0.74
N LEU A 56 3.23 13.06 1.25
CA LEU A 56 3.49 13.21 2.68
C LEU A 56 4.21 14.52 2.96
N GLN A 57 3.69 15.36 3.85
CA GLN A 57 4.40 16.57 4.25
C GLN A 57 4.49 16.64 5.77
N TYR A 58 5.68 16.88 6.30
CA TYR A 58 5.88 17.11 7.72
C TYR A 58 6.22 18.57 8.01
N LEU A 59 5.59 19.14 9.03
CA LEU A 59 5.90 20.47 9.55
C LEU A 59 6.43 20.34 10.99
N PRO A 60 7.76 20.41 11.21
CA PRO A 60 8.35 20.22 12.53
C PRO A 60 7.85 21.21 13.57
N ALA A 61 7.71 22.49 13.21
CA ALA A 61 7.27 23.55 14.11
C ALA A 61 5.86 23.31 14.69
N ALA A 62 5.01 22.56 13.97
CA ALA A 62 3.67 22.21 14.40
C ALA A 62 3.54 20.73 14.80
N GLU A 63 4.64 19.98 14.78
CA GLU A 63 4.69 18.52 14.95
C GLU A 63 3.59 17.80 14.15
N ARG A 64 3.45 18.17 12.88
CA ARG A 64 2.30 17.78 12.05
C ARG A 64 2.72 17.04 10.79
N LEU A 65 2.29 15.79 10.68
CA LEU A 65 2.36 14.99 9.47
C LEU A 65 1.04 15.11 8.69
N THR A 66 1.12 15.47 7.42
CA THR A 66 -0.01 15.56 6.51
C THR A 66 0.12 14.43 5.48
N VAL A 67 -0.88 13.55 5.43
CA VAL A 67 -0.99 12.52 4.40
C VAL A 67 -2.00 13.00 3.38
N THR A 68 -1.55 13.31 2.17
CA THR A 68 -2.43 13.75 1.08
C THR A 68 -2.78 12.56 0.21
N VAL A 69 -4.06 12.22 0.16
CA VAL A 69 -4.62 11.15 -0.66
C VAL A 69 -5.18 11.79 -1.92
N HIS A 70 -4.52 11.61 -3.06
CA HIS A 70 -4.92 12.24 -4.32
C HIS A 70 -5.97 11.41 -5.05
N GLN A 71 -5.53 10.32 -5.68
CA GLN A 71 -6.37 9.49 -6.52
C GLN A 71 -5.85 8.06 -6.56
N ALA A 72 -6.71 7.13 -6.95
CA ALA A 72 -6.30 5.79 -7.33
C ALA A 72 -6.57 5.57 -8.83
N ARG A 73 -5.91 4.56 -9.41
CA ARG A 73 -6.13 4.13 -10.79
C ARG A 73 -6.06 2.62 -10.90
N ASP A 74 -6.74 2.10 -11.92
CA ASP A 74 -6.74 0.67 -12.26
C ASP A 74 -7.11 -0.22 -11.07
N LEU A 75 -8.02 0.25 -10.19
CA LEU A 75 -8.48 -0.55 -9.06
C LEU A 75 -9.20 -1.79 -9.58
N LYS A 76 -8.71 -2.97 -9.18
CA LYS A 76 -9.35 -4.24 -9.52
C LYS A 76 -10.13 -4.78 -8.34
N TYR A 77 -11.41 -4.99 -8.57
CA TYR A 77 -12.33 -5.59 -7.61
C TYR A 77 -13.48 -6.29 -8.36
N ASP A 78 -14.23 -7.15 -7.68
CA ASP A 78 -15.31 -7.96 -8.28
C ASP A 78 -16.43 -7.11 -8.90
N SER A 79 -16.60 -5.88 -8.41
CA SER A 79 -17.54 -4.89 -8.93
C SER A 79 -16.96 -3.48 -8.80
N ILE A 80 -17.57 -2.50 -9.47
CA ILE A 80 -17.14 -1.10 -9.40
C ILE A 80 -17.29 -0.60 -7.95
N PRO A 81 -16.21 -0.24 -7.25
CA PRO A 81 -16.25 0.02 -5.82
C PRO A 81 -16.75 1.44 -5.48
N ASP A 82 -17.30 1.57 -4.27
CA ASP A 82 -17.47 2.85 -3.57
C ASP A 82 -16.18 3.16 -2.79
N GLY A 83 -15.17 3.70 -3.47
CA GLY A 83 -13.83 3.95 -2.94
C GLY A 83 -13.77 4.84 -1.69
N CYS A 84 -13.20 4.30 -0.62
CA CYS A 84 -12.83 5.03 0.60
C CYS A 84 -11.40 4.69 1.03
N VAL A 85 -10.63 5.68 1.46
CA VAL A 85 -9.27 5.47 1.96
C VAL A 85 -9.24 5.58 3.47
N ARG A 86 -8.64 4.58 4.12
CA ARG A 86 -8.37 4.57 5.56
C ARG A 86 -6.87 4.68 5.77
N VAL A 87 -6.46 5.61 6.61
CA VAL A 87 -5.04 5.83 6.96
C VAL A 87 -4.82 5.54 8.44
N HIS A 88 -3.90 4.63 8.73
CA HIS A 88 -3.42 4.31 10.07
C HIS A 88 -2.02 4.88 10.27
N LEU A 89 -1.84 5.62 11.37
CA LEU A 89 -0.52 5.93 11.90
C LEU A 89 -0.12 4.82 12.88
N ILE A 90 0.97 4.13 12.60
CA ILE A 90 1.50 3.01 13.37
C ILE A 90 2.80 3.44 14.05
N GLN A 91 2.93 3.17 15.35
CA GLN A 91 4.14 3.43 16.13
C GLN A 91 4.39 2.31 17.13
N GLY A 92 5.59 1.73 17.09
CA GLY A 92 5.94 0.56 17.89
C GLY A 92 5.08 -0.66 17.57
N GLY A 93 4.75 -0.86 16.28
CA GLY A 93 3.93 -1.97 15.80
C GLY A 93 2.43 -1.88 16.13
N LYS A 94 1.97 -0.77 16.75
CA LYS A 94 0.56 -0.58 17.11
C LYS A 94 -0.05 0.62 16.39
N VAL A 95 -1.28 0.48 15.93
CA VAL A 95 -2.08 1.60 15.40
C VAL A 95 -2.33 2.61 16.53
N ARG A 96 -1.87 3.85 16.34
CA ARG A 96 -2.04 4.95 17.30
C ARG A 96 -3.16 5.89 16.91
N LYS A 97 -3.28 6.19 15.62
CA LYS A 97 -4.31 7.09 15.09
C LYS A 97 -4.86 6.52 13.78
N LYS A 98 -6.13 6.80 13.52
CA LYS A 98 -6.85 6.37 12.33
C LYS A 98 -7.63 7.53 11.77
N LYS A 99 -7.57 7.73 10.45
CA LYS A 99 -8.39 8.68 9.71
C LYS A 99 -8.97 8.02 8.47
N LYS A 100 -10.04 8.58 7.93
CA LYS A 100 -10.68 8.12 6.70
C LYS A 100 -10.91 9.33 5.78
N SER A 101 -10.85 9.09 4.48
CA SER A 101 -11.32 10.05 3.47
C SER A 101 -12.85 10.01 3.35
N ALA A 102 -13.41 10.93 2.58
CA ALA A 102 -14.77 10.78 2.08
C ALA A 102 -14.88 9.58 1.12
N VAL A 103 -16.11 9.11 0.95
CA VAL A 103 -16.45 8.03 0.01
C VAL A 103 -16.63 8.65 -1.39
N ARG A 104 -16.03 8.03 -2.40
CA ARG A 104 -16.23 8.33 -3.82
C ARG A 104 -16.93 7.15 -4.46
N LYS A 105 -18.08 7.38 -5.07
CA LYS A 105 -18.98 6.29 -5.49
C LYS A 105 -18.68 5.80 -6.89
N GLY A 106 -18.82 4.50 -7.10
CA GLY A 106 -18.89 3.86 -8.41
C GLY A 106 -17.74 4.23 -9.36
N SER A 107 -16.49 4.13 -8.90
CA SER A 107 -15.33 4.42 -9.74
C SER A 107 -14.14 3.51 -9.41
N ASP A 108 -13.48 3.03 -10.46
CA ASP A 108 -12.19 2.32 -10.42
C ASP A 108 -10.98 3.29 -10.43
N CYS A 109 -11.22 4.58 -10.68
CA CYS A 109 -10.25 5.67 -10.65
C CYS A 109 -10.72 6.84 -9.74
N PRO A 110 -11.05 6.58 -8.46
CA PRO A 110 -11.57 7.60 -7.57
C PRO A 110 -10.54 8.69 -7.28
N VAL A 111 -11.01 9.94 -7.24
CA VAL A 111 -10.23 11.12 -6.85
C VAL A 111 -10.74 11.66 -5.51
N TRP A 112 -9.89 11.70 -4.50
CA TRP A 112 -10.20 12.24 -3.18
C TRP A 112 -9.69 13.67 -3.03
N ASP A 113 -8.40 13.90 -3.35
CA ASP A 113 -7.67 15.15 -3.08
C ASP A 113 -7.86 15.65 -1.63
N GLU A 114 -7.70 14.73 -0.68
CA GLU A 114 -7.95 14.97 0.74
C GLU A 114 -6.67 14.92 1.56
N ALA A 115 -6.48 15.92 2.43
CA ALA A 115 -5.37 15.99 3.36
C ALA A 115 -5.78 15.49 4.76
N LEU A 116 -5.15 14.39 5.21
CA LEU A 116 -5.39 13.78 6.50
C LEU A 116 -4.24 14.12 7.46
N LEU A 117 -4.55 14.94 8.47
CA LEU A 117 -3.56 15.51 9.39
C LEU A 117 -3.35 14.63 10.63
N PHE A 118 -2.11 14.39 11.01
CA PHE A 118 -1.72 13.65 12.21
C PHE A 118 -0.71 14.46 13.03
N ASN A 119 -0.96 14.64 14.32
CA ASN A 119 0.04 15.20 15.23
C ASN A 119 1.04 14.09 15.58
N VAL A 120 2.29 14.27 15.18
CA VAL A 120 3.39 13.31 15.33
C VAL A 120 4.62 14.07 15.83
N PRO A 121 5.07 13.79 17.07
CA PRO A 121 6.27 14.43 17.60
C PRO A 121 7.50 14.17 16.72
N ALA A 122 8.39 15.14 16.60
CA ALA A 122 9.54 15.03 15.69
C ALA A 122 10.42 13.81 16.00
N LYS A 123 10.57 13.48 17.29
CA LYS A 123 11.31 12.30 17.77
C LYS A 123 10.66 10.96 17.39
N ALA A 124 9.34 10.95 17.17
CA ALA A 124 8.58 9.75 16.84
C ALA A 124 8.43 9.54 15.32
N LEU A 125 8.63 10.59 14.51
CA LEU A 125 8.45 10.53 13.06
C LEU A 125 9.32 9.45 12.39
N PRO A 126 10.64 9.30 12.69
CA PRO A 126 11.49 8.31 12.01
C PRO A 126 11.09 6.86 12.26
N THR A 127 10.41 6.58 13.38
CA THR A 127 9.95 5.24 13.75
C THR A 127 8.45 5.03 13.49
N SER A 128 7.79 6.03 12.89
CA SER A 128 6.39 5.95 12.52
C SER A 128 6.23 5.27 11.16
N GLN A 129 5.09 4.61 10.97
CA GLN A 129 4.65 4.10 9.68
C GLN A 129 3.25 4.60 9.38
N VAL A 130 2.98 4.86 8.11
CA VAL A 130 1.66 5.22 7.59
C VAL A 130 1.17 4.06 6.75
N GLU A 131 0.14 3.37 7.20
CA GLU A 131 -0.56 2.36 6.39
C GLU A 131 -1.78 3.03 5.76
N VAL A 132 -1.87 2.95 4.44
CA VAL A 132 -2.98 3.45 3.63
C VAL A 132 -3.72 2.23 3.08
N THR A 133 -5.00 2.08 3.42
CA THR A 133 -5.88 1.01 2.96
C THR A 133 -6.95 1.59 2.04
N VAL A 134 -7.08 1.05 0.83
CA VAL A 134 -8.20 1.35 -0.08
C VAL A 134 -9.30 0.33 0.19
N LEU A 135 -10.52 0.82 0.39
CA LEU A 135 -11.69 0.05 0.76
C LEU A 135 -12.78 0.21 -0.29
N ASP A 136 -13.54 -0.85 -0.54
CA ASP A 136 -14.89 -0.74 -1.08
C ASP A 136 -15.86 -0.49 0.08
N TYR A 137 -16.48 0.68 0.10
CA TYR A 137 -17.26 1.16 1.23
C TYR A 137 -18.74 0.73 1.09
N ASP A 138 -19.13 -0.30 1.82
CA ASP A 138 -20.55 -0.63 2.03
C ASP A 138 -21.19 0.23 3.14
N ARG A 139 -22.37 0.80 2.89
CA ARG A 139 -23.16 1.57 3.85
C ARG A 139 -23.66 0.74 5.04
N ILE A 140 -23.72 -0.59 4.89
CA ILE A 140 -24.19 -1.51 5.93
C ILE A 140 -23.02 -1.94 6.85
N GLY A 141 -21.79 -1.50 6.56
CA GLY A 141 -20.62 -1.68 7.42
C GLY A 141 -19.70 -2.84 7.03
N ASN A 142 -20.04 -3.61 6.00
CA ASN A 142 -19.24 -4.71 5.47
C ASN A 142 -18.19 -4.19 4.47
N HIS A 143 -17.34 -3.27 4.90
CA HIS A 143 -16.30 -2.73 4.02
C HIS A 143 -15.25 -3.82 3.71
N SER A 144 -15.03 -4.09 2.43
CA SER A 144 -13.94 -4.97 2.00
C SER A 144 -12.67 -4.17 1.71
N ILE A 145 -11.52 -4.84 1.85
CA ILE A 145 -10.23 -4.24 1.56
C ILE A 145 -9.88 -4.59 0.12
N ILE A 146 -9.67 -3.57 -0.71
CA ILE A 146 -9.16 -3.74 -2.08
C ILE A 146 -7.65 -3.96 -2.01
N GLY A 147 -6.95 -3.12 -1.24
CA GLY A 147 -5.52 -3.28 -1.04
C GLY A 147 -4.93 -2.26 -0.07
N LYS A 148 -3.64 -2.41 0.23
CA LYS A 148 -2.91 -1.54 1.17
C LYS A 148 -1.52 -1.18 0.67
N VAL A 149 -1.00 -0.07 1.17
CA VAL A 149 0.41 0.30 1.10
C VAL A 149 0.88 0.80 2.46
N THR A 150 2.12 0.49 2.84
CA THR A 150 2.73 0.96 4.07
C THR A 150 3.97 1.78 3.75
N ILE A 151 3.99 3.02 4.24
CA ILE A 151 5.08 3.97 4.09
C ILE A 151 5.76 4.09 5.46
N GLY A 152 6.98 3.54 5.57
CA GLY A 152 7.75 3.56 6.82
C GLY A 152 9.00 4.42 6.71
N GLY A 153 9.79 4.47 7.80
CA GLY A 153 11.02 5.27 7.86
C GLY A 153 12.02 5.01 6.72
N ASN A 154 12.08 3.81 6.15
CA ASN A 154 13.00 3.50 5.04
C ASN A 154 12.47 3.94 3.66
N ASP A 155 11.19 4.32 3.56
CA ASP A 155 10.63 4.79 2.29
C ASP A 155 11.15 6.20 1.97
N LYS A 156 11.56 6.41 0.72
CA LYS A 156 12.04 7.72 0.25
C LYS A 156 11.05 8.86 0.51
N LEU A 157 9.74 8.63 0.37
CA LEU A 157 8.72 9.63 0.63
C LEU A 157 8.68 10.04 2.11
N MET A 158 8.90 9.08 3.01
CA MET A 158 8.99 9.35 4.45
C MET A 158 10.30 10.07 4.79
N GLN A 159 11.42 9.66 4.19
CA GLN A 159 12.72 10.30 4.38
C GLN A 159 12.71 11.76 3.91
N ASP A 160 12.16 12.03 2.73
CA ASP A 160 12.03 13.40 2.24
C ASP A 160 11.16 14.26 3.17
N ALA A 161 10.09 13.69 3.75
CA ALA A 161 9.28 14.38 4.75
C ALA A 161 10.04 14.62 6.07
N ILE A 162 10.82 13.64 6.55
CA ILE A 162 11.66 13.76 7.75
C ILE A 162 12.70 14.86 7.57
N ASP A 163 13.33 14.92 6.40
CA ASP A 163 14.35 15.92 6.05
C ASP A 163 13.75 17.31 5.79
N GLY A 164 12.42 17.47 5.89
CA GLY A 164 11.73 18.73 5.63
C GLY A 164 11.79 19.17 4.16
N ARG A 165 12.07 18.25 3.23
CA ARG A 165 12.10 18.53 1.80
C ARG A 165 10.67 18.63 1.26
N THR A 166 10.53 19.31 0.14
CA THR A 166 9.27 19.26 -0.61
C THR A 166 9.13 17.86 -1.18
N THR A 167 8.13 17.13 -0.73
CA THR A 167 7.81 15.81 -1.26
C THR A 167 7.02 15.93 -2.55
N THR A 168 7.36 15.15 -3.55
CA THR A 168 6.50 14.92 -4.70
C THR A 168 5.55 13.75 -4.41
N PRO A 169 4.24 13.86 -4.72
CA PRO A 169 3.34 12.72 -4.64
C PRO A 169 3.84 11.57 -5.50
N ARG A 170 3.71 10.34 -5.00
CA ARG A 170 4.18 9.12 -5.68
C ARG A 170 3.06 8.11 -5.85
N TRP A 171 2.99 7.53 -7.04
CA TRP A 171 2.18 6.33 -7.28
C TRP A 171 2.77 5.15 -6.54
N MET A 172 1.92 4.43 -5.82
CA MET A 172 2.30 3.26 -5.06
C MET A 172 1.37 2.10 -5.41
N LYS A 173 1.96 0.94 -5.72
CA LYS A 173 1.21 -0.29 -5.98
C LYS A 173 0.54 -0.79 -4.72
N LEU A 174 -0.75 -1.08 -4.83
CA LEU A 174 -1.50 -1.72 -3.76
C LEU A 174 -1.06 -3.17 -3.63
N LYS A 175 -0.89 -3.59 -2.38
CA LYS A 175 -0.61 -4.97 -2.00
C LYS A 175 -1.85 -5.59 -1.35
N PRO A 176 -2.00 -6.93 -1.39
CA PRO A 176 -3.08 -7.59 -0.69
C PRO A 176 -3.09 -7.26 0.82
N PRO A 177 -4.27 -7.36 1.47
CA PRO A 177 -4.45 -7.10 2.89
C PRO A 177 -3.60 -7.98 3.83
#